data_AF-A0A1Q7QDY9-F1
#
_entry.id   AF-A0A1Q7QDY9-F1
#
_cell.length_a   1.000
_cell.length_b   1.000
_cell.length_c   1.000
_cell.angle_alpha   90.00
_cell.angle_beta   90.00
_cell.angle_gamma   90.00
#
_symmetry.space_group_name_H-M   'P 1'
#
loop_
_entity.id
_entity.type
_entity.pdbx_description
1 polymer ?
#
loop_
_entity_poly.entity_id
_entity_poly.type
_entity_poly.pdbx_seq_one_letter_code
_entity_poly.pdbx_strand_id
1 'polypeptide(L)'
;MTARAPAQASTKPSRIHVDWVGGHRFDAGRPNGPTARIDGEGETGQSPPETLLSALATCVSYDVVDILAKQRTPIESLEIDVVGERVDTVPRRYKHITLNFHISGKGIEKEQALRAIELSAT
;
A
#
# COMPACT_ATOMS: atom_id res chain seq x y z
N MET A 1 -39.23 -9.93 -15.45
CA MET A 1 -37.88 -9.37 -15.55
C MET A 1 -37.08 -9.88 -14.36
N THR A 2 -36.36 -10.98 -14.52
CA THR A 2 -35.57 -11.62 -13.47
C THR A 2 -34.26 -10.86 -13.28
N ALA A 3 -34.08 -10.27 -12.10
CA ALA A 3 -32.83 -9.61 -11.70
C ALA A 3 -31.70 -10.65 -11.64
N ARG A 4 -30.62 -10.39 -12.38
CA ARG A 4 -29.41 -11.20 -12.38
C ARG A 4 -28.67 -10.95 -11.05
N ALA A 5 -28.53 -11.98 -10.23
CA ALA A 5 -27.72 -11.92 -9.01
C ALA A 5 -26.26 -11.54 -9.34
N PRO A 6 -25.59 -10.73 -8.50
CA PRO A 6 -24.20 -10.37 -8.72
C PRO A 6 -23.31 -11.62 -8.64
N ALA A 7 -22.36 -11.74 -9.56
CA ALA A 7 -21.41 -12.83 -9.59
C ALA A 7 -20.53 -12.78 -8.33
N GLN A 8 -20.58 -13.84 -7.52
CA GLN A 8 -19.71 -14.01 -6.36
C GLN A 8 -18.26 -14.16 -6.83
N ALA A 9 -17.41 -13.18 -6.52
CA ALA A 9 -15.98 -13.28 -6.78
C ALA A 9 -15.36 -14.32 -5.84
N SER A 10 -14.79 -15.38 -6.41
CA SER A 10 -13.99 -16.37 -5.68
C SER A 10 -12.62 -15.78 -5.39
N THR A 11 -12.40 -15.30 -4.16
CA THR A 11 -11.08 -14.79 -3.76
C THR A 11 -10.21 -15.96 -3.30
N LYS A 12 -9.27 -16.40 -4.13
CA LYS A 12 -8.19 -17.27 -3.66
C LYS A 12 -7.41 -16.51 -2.57
N PRO A 13 -7.03 -17.15 -1.44
CA PRO A 13 -6.29 -16.47 -0.39
C PRO A 13 -4.91 -16.04 -0.89
N SER A 14 -4.53 -14.79 -0.59
CA SER A 14 -3.16 -14.32 -0.78
C SER A 14 -2.24 -15.02 0.23
N ARG A 15 -1.17 -15.68 -0.25
CA ARG A 15 -0.18 -16.36 0.58
C ARG A 15 1.19 -15.71 0.41
N ILE A 16 1.79 -15.31 1.53
CA ILE A 16 3.17 -14.85 1.64
C ILE A 16 3.96 -15.87 2.47
N HIS A 17 5.18 -16.17 2.03
CA HIS A 17 6.18 -16.95 2.74
C HIS A 17 7.28 -16.00 3.21
N VAL A 18 7.83 -16.26 4.39
CA VAL A 18 8.89 -15.45 4.99
C VAL A 18 10.02 -16.37 5.43
N ASP A 19 11.19 -16.15 4.87
CA ASP A 19 12.41 -16.86 5.22
C ASP A 19 13.26 -15.99 6.14
N TRP A 20 13.67 -16.52 7.28
CA TRP A 20 14.68 -15.88 8.13
C TRP A 20 16.07 -16.19 7.58
N VAL A 21 16.88 -15.14 7.39
CA VAL A 21 18.20 -15.24 6.75
C VAL A 21 19.35 -14.82 7.68
N GLY A 22 19.11 -14.89 9.00
CA GLY A 22 20.07 -14.56 10.05
C GLY A 22 19.90 -13.15 10.62
N GLY A 23 20.28 -12.96 11.89
CA GLY A 23 20.11 -11.67 12.59
C GLY A 23 18.64 -11.23 12.63
N HIS A 24 18.36 -9.95 12.39
CA HIS A 24 17.00 -9.41 12.23
C HIS A 24 16.61 -9.24 10.75
N ARG A 25 17.10 -10.11 9.86
CA ARG A 25 16.83 -10.06 8.43
C ARG A 25 15.92 -11.19 7.96
N PHE A 26 15.03 -10.84 7.04
CA PHE A 26 14.02 -11.72 6.47
C PHE A 26 13.85 -11.45 4.97
N ASP A 27 13.60 -12.49 4.19
CA ASP A 27 13.14 -12.36 2.80
C ASP A 27 11.66 -12.76 2.74
N ALA A 28 10.79 -11.85 2.29
CA ALA A 28 9.34 -12.02 2.29
C ALA A 28 8.75 -11.93 0.87
N GLY A 29 7.96 -12.91 0.46
CA GLY A 29 7.35 -12.91 -0.87
C GLY A 29 6.38 -14.07 -1.09
N ARG A 30 5.69 -14.09 -2.23
CA ARG A 30 4.86 -15.25 -2.60
C ARG A 30 5.74 -16.46 -2.93
N PRO A 31 5.28 -17.71 -2.71
CA PRO A 31 6.03 -18.89 -3.13
C PRO A 31 6.39 -18.83 -4.62
N ASN A 32 7.66 -19.07 -4.94
CA ASN A 32 8.23 -19.00 -6.31
C ASN A 32 8.10 -17.61 -6.99
N GLY A 33 7.91 -16.53 -6.23
CA GLY A 33 7.91 -15.17 -6.74
C GLY A 33 9.09 -14.33 -6.25
N PRO A 34 9.15 -13.05 -6.66
CA PRO A 34 10.12 -12.13 -6.10
C PRO A 34 9.90 -11.96 -4.59
N THR A 35 10.99 -11.72 -3.88
CA THR A 35 11.01 -11.44 -2.44
C THR A 35 11.48 -10.01 -2.20
N ALA A 36 11.06 -9.45 -1.07
CA ALA A 36 11.59 -8.21 -0.52
C ALA A 36 12.45 -8.54 0.71
N ARG A 37 13.65 -7.94 0.78
CA ARG A 37 14.48 -7.97 1.99
C ARG A 37 13.91 -7.01 3.02
N ILE A 38 13.61 -7.53 4.20
CA ILE A 38 13.21 -6.77 5.38
C ILE A 38 14.32 -6.91 6.41
N ASP A 39 14.87 -5.80 6.87
CA ASP A 39 16.09 -5.74 7.68
C ASP A 39 15.89 -4.85 8.91
N GLY A 40 15.90 -5.44 10.11
CA GLY A 40 15.72 -4.71 11.37
C GLY A 40 16.73 -3.58 11.59
N GLU A 41 17.91 -3.66 10.98
CA GLU A 41 18.96 -2.65 11.06
C GLU A 41 18.91 -1.62 9.91
N GLY A 42 18.09 -1.85 8.88
CA GLY A 42 17.94 -0.94 7.74
C GLY A 42 19.11 -0.95 6.75
N GLU A 43 20.07 -1.88 6.88
CA GLU A 43 21.29 -1.89 6.06
C GLU A 43 21.06 -2.50 4.66
N THR A 44 20.32 -3.61 4.60
CA THR A 44 20.11 -4.37 3.36
C THR A 44 18.68 -4.34 2.82
N GLY A 45 17.77 -3.70 3.55
CA GLY A 45 16.36 -3.56 3.19
C GLY A 45 15.64 -2.66 4.19
N GLN A 46 14.36 -2.37 3.92
CA GLN A 46 13.55 -1.59 4.85
C GLN A 46 13.35 -2.36 6.15
N SER A 47 13.33 -1.64 7.27
CA SER A 47 12.94 -2.23 8.55
C SER A 47 11.48 -2.69 8.50
N PRO A 48 11.06 -3.63 9.38
CA PRO A 48 9.66 -4.05 9.42
C PRO A 48 8.67 -2.88 9.60
N PRO A 49 8.93 -1.88 10.47
CA PRO A 49 8.20 -0.61 10.51
C PRO A 49 8.05 0.11 9.16
N GLU A 50 9.16 0.37 8.48
CA GLU A 50 9.19 1.09 7.20
C GLU A 50 8.51 0.29 6.09
N THR A 51 8.68 -1.03 6.10
CA THR A 51 8.01 -1.94 5.17
C THR A 51 6.49 -1.86 5.33
N LEU A 52 5.99 -1.81 6.57
CA LEU A 52 4.55 -1.67 6.83
C LEU A 52 4.01 -0.34 6.29
N LEU A 53 4.71 0.77 6.53
CA LEU A 53 4.32 2.08 6.02
C LEU A 53 4.37 2.13 4.49
N SER A 54 5.39 1.54 3.89
CA SER A 54 5.55 1.45 2.44
C SER A 54 4.46 0.60 1.80
N ALA A 55 4.16 -0.57 2.38
CA ALA A 55 3.08 -1.43 1.90
C ALA A 55 1.72 -0.74 1.98
N LEU A 56 1.43 -0.03 3.07
CA LEU A 56 0.20 0.75 3.19
C LEU A 56 0.12 1.85 2.13
N ALA A 57 1.15 2.70 2.03
CA ALA A 57 1.15 3.82 1.09
C ALA A 57 1.07 3.36 -0.36
N THR A 58 1.81 2.32 -0.73
CA THR A 58 1.80 1.76 -2.08
C THR A 58 0.50 1.04 -2.42
N CYS A 59 -0.12 0.34 -1.45
CA CYS A 59 -1.43 -0.28 -1.66
C CYS A 59 -2.50 0.77 -1.97
N VAL A 60 -2.54 1.86 -1.20
CA VAL A 60 -3.48 2.97 -1.45
C VAL A 60 -3.14 3.68 -2.77
N SER A 61 -1.86 3.91 -3.06
CA SER A 61 -1.40 4.53 -4.31
C SER A 61 -1.85 3.76 -5.55
N TYR A 62 -1.74 2.43 -5.50
CA TYR A 62 -2.08 1.56 -6.61
C TYR A 62 -3.52 1.79 -7.05
N ASP A 63 -4.45 1.82 -6.10
CA ASP A 63 -5.86 2.05 -6.37
C ASP A 63 -6.12 3.47 -6.88
N VAL A 64 -5.43 4.49 -6.35
CA VAL A 64 -5.57 5.88 -6.82
C VAL A 64 -5.15 6.03 -8.29
N VAL A 65 -4.03 5.41 -8.68
CA VAL A 65 -3.57 5.38 -10.09
C VAL A 65 -4.64 4.74 -10.97
N ASP A 66 -5.15 3.57 -10.57
CA ASP A 66 -6.15 2.81 -11.32
C ASP A 66 -7.49 3.57 -11.45
N ILE A 67 -7.94 4.24 -10.38
CA ILE A 67 -9.20 4.98 -10.35
C ILE A 67 -9.13 6.20 -11.28
N LEU A 68 -8.08 7.02 -11.17
CA LEU A 68 -7.93 8.23 -11.99
C LEU A 68 -7.73 7.88 -13.48
N ALA A 69 -7.01 6.80 -13.78
CA ALA A 69 -6.92 6.27 -15.15
C ALA A 69 -8.30 5.87 -15.70
N LYS A 70 -9.13 5.18 -14.91
CA LYS A 70 -10.52 4.81 -15.29
C LYS A 70 -11.42 6.03 -15.50
N GLN A 71 -11.16 7.13 -14.80
CA GLN A 71 -11.85 8.41 -14.98
C GLN A 71 -11.36 9.23 -16.17
N ARG A 72 -10.39 8.71 -16.95
CA ARG A 72 -9.77 9.36 -18.12
C ARG A 72 -8.93 10.60 -17.78
N THR A 73 -8.44 10.67 -16.54
CA THR A 73 -7.53 11.71 -16.04
C THR A 73 -6.28 11.05 -15.45
N PRO A 74 -5.46 10.35 -16.28
CA PRO A 74 -4.33 9.58 -15.79
C PRO A 74 -3.29 10.48 -15.09
N ILE A 75 -2.69 9.93 -14.03
CA ILE A 75 -1.61 10.58 -13.28
C ILE A 75 -0.35 10.67 -14.13
N GLU A 76 0.36 11.80 -14.07
CA GLU A 76 1.70 12.00 -14.63
C GLU A 76 2.78 11.84 -13.55
N SER A 77 2.52 12.28 -12.30
CA SER A 77 3.37 11.97 -11.14
C SER A 77 2.55 11.74 -9.86
N LEU A 78 3.01 10.82 -9.03
CA LEU A 78 2.49 10.56 -7.69
C LEU A 78 3.66 10.35 -6.73
N GLU A 79 3.74 11.20 -5.72
CA GLU A 79 4.65 11.05 -4.58
C GLU A 79 3.82 11.04 -3.29
N ILE A 80 4.29 10.29 -2.28
CA ILE A 80 3.63 10.23 -0.97
C ILE A 80 4.66 10.33 0.14
N ASP A 81 4.49 11.33 0.99
CA ASP A 81 5.19 11.38 2.28
C ASP A 81 4.35 10.69 3.35
N VAL A 82 4.95 9.69 4.01
CA VAL A 82 4.29 8.85 5.01
C VAL A 82 4.86 9.14 6.40
N VAL A 83 4.00 9.57 7.31
CA VAL A 83 4.38 9.85 8.71
C VAL A 83 3.65 8.87 9.62
N GLY A 84 4.40 8.00 10.30
CA GLY A 84 3.86 7.03 11.25
C GLY A 84 4.19 7.39 12.69
N GLU A 85 3.18 7.76 13.48
CA GLU A 85 3.29 8.00 14.92
C GLU A 85 3.11 6.69 15.68
N ARG A 86 4.04 6.35 16.57
CA ARG A 86 3.99 5.11 17.35
C ARG A 86 3.73 5.37 18.83
N VAL A 87 3.06 4.44 19.50
CA VAL A 87 2.96 4.47 20.97
C VAL A 87 4.29 4.03 21.60
N ASP A 88 4.60 4.60 22.76
CA ASP A 88 5.85 4.30 23.50
C ASP A 88 5.78 2.95 24.25
N THR A 89 4.61 2.34 24.37
CA THR A 89 4.43 1.05 25.04
C THR A 89 4.89 -0.11 24.16
N VAL A 90 5.34 -1.21 24.78
CA VAL A 90 5.69 -2.44 24.07
C VAL A 90 4.44 -3.33 23.91
N PRO A 91 4.12 -3.82 22.70
CA PRO A 91 4.80 -3.56 21.43
C PRO A 91 4.50 -2.15 20.90
N ARG A 92 5.52 -1.47 20.34
CA ARG A 92 5.41 -0.10 19.81
C ARG A 92 4.60 -0.09 18.52
N ARG A 93 3.28 -0.01 18.60
CA ARG A 93 2.37 -0.03 17.43
C ARG A 93 2.23 1.37 16.83
N TYR A 94 1.84 1.49 15.57
CA TYR A 94 1.40 2.78 15.03
C TYR A 94 0.06 3.17 15.68
N LYS A 95 0.01 4.38 16.24
CA LYS A 95 -1.21 5.04 16.73
C LYS A 95 -1.91 5.78 15.60
N HIS A 96 -1.12 6.47 14.78
CA HIS A 96 -1.59 7.26 13.66
C HIS A 96 -0.62 7.12 12.49
N ILE A 97 -1.16 7.09 11.28
CA ILE A 97 -0.37 7.16 10.04
C ILE A 97 -1.01 8.24 9.18
N THR A 98 -0.22 9.23 8.77
CA THR A 98 -0.61 10.29 7.85
C THR A 98 0.04 10.03 6.50
N LEU A 99 -0.75 10.07 5.43
CA LEU A 99 -0.30 9.99 4.05
C LEU A 99 -0.51 11.35 3.38
N ASN A 100 0.57 12.01 2.97
CA ASN A 100 0.51 13.27 2.24
C ASN A 100 0.74 13.02 0.76
N PHE A 101 -0.30 13.17 -0.04
CA PHE A 101 -0.26 12.89 -1.48
C PHE A 101 0.13 14.13 -2.28
N HIS A 102 1.10 13.96 -3.16
CA HIS A 102 1.51 14.94 -4.18
C HIS A 102 1.22 14.34 -5.56
N ILE A 103 0.09 14.74 -6.15
CA ILE A 103 -0.40 14.19 -7.42
C ILE A 103 -0.36 15.28 -8.48
N SER A 104 0.18 14.95 -9.65
CA SER A 104 0.12 15.80 -10.84
C SER A 104 -0.38 15.03 -12.06
N GLY A 105 -1.06 15.72 -12.96
CA GLY A 105 -1.54 15.18 -14.23
C GLY A 105 -2.55 16.12 -14.87
N LYS A 106 -2.57 16.14 -16.21
CA LYS A 106 -3.45 17.05 -16.95
C LYS A 106 -4.94 16.73 -16.70
N GLY A 107 -5.69 17.74 -16.25
CA GLY A 107 -7.14 17.65 -16.05
C GLY A 107 -7.56 16.87 -14.80
N ILE A 108 -6.64 16.60 -13.88
CA ILE A 108 -6.97 16.06 -12.56
C ILE A 108 -7.51 17.21 -11.71
N GLU A 109 -8.80 17.13 -11.39
CA GLU A 109 -9.43 18.04 -10.44
C GLU A 109 -9.25 17.53 -9.00
N LYS A 110 -9.13 18.45 -8.04
CA LYS A 110 -8.87 18.13 -6.64
C LYS A 110 -9.90 17.17 -6.06
N GLU A 111 -11.18 17.39 -6.35
CA GLU A 111 -12.29 16.57 -5.85
C GLU A 111 -12.21 15.13 -6.38
N GLN A 112 -11.76 14.93 -7.63
CA GLN A 112 -11.57 13.60 -8.22
C GLN A 112 -10.44 12.86 -7.53
N ALA A 113 -9.31 13.52 -7.32
CA ALA A 113 -8.16 12.95 -6.61
C ALA A 113 -8.52 12.58 -5.16
N LEU A 114 -9.19 13.47 -4.43
CA LEU A 114 -9.67 13.19 -3.08
C LEU A 114 -10.62 11.99 -3.05
N ARG A 115 -11.56 11.91 -4.00
CA ARG A 115 -12.49 10.79 -4.07
C ARG A 115 -11.79 9.46 -4.34
N ALA A 116 -10.77 9.45 -5.20
CA ALA A 116 -9.96 8.27 -5.47
C ALA A 116 -9.22 7.79 -4.20
N ILE A 117 -8.64 8.73 -3.45
CA ILE A 117 -7.95 8.43 -2.18
C ILE A 117 -8.93 7.85 -1.15
N GLU A 118 -10.10 8.46 -0.96
CA GLU A 118 -11.13 7.97 -0.02
C GLU A 118 -11.57 6.54 -0.33
N LEU A 119 -11.81 6.22 -1.60
CA LEU A 119 -12.22 4.88 -2.04
C LEU A 119 -11.16 3.81 -1.76
N SER A 120 -9.89 4.22 -1.65
CA SER A 120 -8.74 3.33 -1.49
C SER A 120 -8.33 3.14 -0.02
N ALA A 121 -8.77 4.04 0.87
CA ALA A 121 -8.40 4.05 2.29
C ALA A 121 -9.55 3.62 3.24
N THR A 122 -10.66 3.12 2.70
CA THR A 122 -11.86 2.68 3.45
C THR A 122 -11.83 1.19 3.75
#